data_AF-A0A8S0WDT1-F1
#
_entry.id   AF-A0A8S0WDT1-F1
#
_cell.length_a   1.000
_cell.length_b   1.000
_cell.length_c   1.000
_cell.angle_alpha   90.00
_cell.angle_beta   90.00
_cell.angle_gamma   90.00
#
_symmetry.space_group_name_H-M   'P 1'
#
loop_
_entity.id
_entity.type
_entity.pdbx_description
1 polymer ?
#
loop_
_entity_poly.entity_id
_entity_poly.type
_entity_poly.pdbx_seq_one_letter_code
_entity_poly.pdbx_strand_id
1 'polypeptide(L)'
;MLGAGASATSRSARFGLGARGLTFGLETQEEPAEPLRFYDKLNNCDISCDVDREENTQPGLRSVRSCGEGKVYSSGTGRFTGFEDHKGKSILAKYEDGSIAGLAVDAGAGKIALWTASIEYPLTEEPASSIPTSQDTTASEKLRKELLQTSLLQLGLQSPPDEDNKLSILRPLPQFLTSTPSKRTIVSQITNAIAAPQLGSQLSVLKDANDEFLFHALQEGMGLMTTAREDAKSSSDPSTWQPKHIIVCQDGELPSRELTPLFDLALFYSTLAEARKREDLLSTEPWGTGEAVLYGEAVTSTQTMLDKNPVLLSQLPTPLLSLASYQLAGRGRGSNVWLSPSGCLQFSILQRVSLSGPAAFPPAKIVFVQYLFALAVVEACRDEAVLGPRVGERIRVKWPNDLYAQVSDDGEVRKVGGVLVNTSFSGGKVDIVIGCGLNVLNQPPITSLAQLHPGAKEKLSIEKTAAVIMAKFESMWNVFLRECSFEPLLDLYLKRWLHSDQVVTLTTTTPHIKVRITGITLDYGLLRTIPERTGLGRGASEGEFIDLQPDGNSFDLMANLIKLKS
;
A
#
# COMPACT_ATOMS: atom_id res chain seq x y z
N MET A 1 -9.17 -12.06 12.94
CA MET A 1 -10.49 -11.63 12.44
C MET A 1 -11.49 -12.72 12.80
N LEU A 2 -12.46 -12.46 13.68
CA LEU A 2 -13.55 -13.39 13.94
C LEU A 2 -14.74 -12.97 13.06
N GLY A 3 -15.23 -13.90 12.23
CA GLY A 3 -16.41 -13.70 11.41
C GLY A 3 -17.69 -13.57 12.24
N ALA A 4 -18.74 -13.06 11.61
CA ALA A 4 -20.05 -12.89 12.23
C ALA A 4 -20.57 -14.23 12.79
N GLY A 5 -20.66 -14.33 14.12
CA GLY A 5 -21.21 -15.49 14.83
C GLY A 5 -20.38 -15.96 16.04
N ALA A 6 -19.09 -15.60 16.10
CA ALA A 6 -18.23 -15.93 17.25
C ALA A 6 -18.19 -14.75 18.25
N SER A 7 -18.56 -15.02 19.51
CA SER A 7 -18.44 -14.08 20.62
C SER A 7 -17.37 -14.57 21.60
N ALA A 8 -16.33 -13.76 21.84
CA ALA A 8 -15.41 -13.96 22.96
C ALA A 8 -15.94 -13.17 24.16
N THR A 9 -16.34 -13.85 25.23
CA THR A 9 -16.73 -13.21 26.49
C THR A 9 -15.58 -13.30 27.49
N SER A 10 -14.99 -12.16 27.84
CA SER A 10 -14.14 -12.03 29.02
C SER A 10 -15.04 -11.99 30.26
N ARG A 11 -14.84 -12.93 31.19
CA ARG A 11 -15.38 -12.84 32.55
C ARG A 11 -14.34 -12.25 33.49
N SER A 12 -14.01 -10.96 33.33
CA SER A 12 -13.51 -10.18 34.45
C SER A 12 -14.05 -8.75 34.41
N ALA A 13 -14.99 -8.49 35.32
CA ALA A 13 -15.48 -7.15 35.60
C ALA A 13 -14.43 -6.41 36.43
N ARG A 14 -13.74 -5.42 35.85
CA ARG A 14 -13.25 -4.20 36.53
C ARG A 14 -12.71 -3.20 35.50
N PHE A 15 -13.07 -1.94 35.72
CA PHE A 15 -12.85 -0.78 34.87
C PHE A 15 -11.38 -0.54 34.50
N GLY A 16 -11.13 -0.14 33.25
CA GLY A 16 -9.83 0.36 32.76
C GLY A 16 -9.84 0.50 31.24
N LEU A 17 -10.18 1.68 30.73
CA LEU A 17 -10.17 2.02 29.30
C LEU A 17 -8.73 2.20 28.81
N GLY A 18 -8.23 1.19 28.10
CA GLY A 18 -6.99 1.22 27.33
C GLY A 18 -7.08 0.15 26.24
N ALA A 19 -6.72 0.49 25.01
CA ALA A 19 -6.86 -0.36 23.83
C ALA A 19 -6.23 -1.74 24.04
N ARG A 20 -7.05 -2.77 24.27
CA ARG A 20 -6.60 -4.17 24.26
C ARG A 20 -6.72 -4.72 22.85
N GLY A 21 -5.64 -4.61 22.09
CA GLY A 21 -5.38 -5.60 21.05
C GLY A 21 -5.32 -6.98 21.71
N LEU A 22 -5.76 -8.02 21.00
CA LEU A 22 -5.39 -9.40 21.32
C LEU A 22 -3.90 -9.54 21.03
N THR A 23 -3.05 -9.15 21.99
CA THR A 23 -1.60 -9.38 21.94
C THR A 23 -1.31 -10.82 22.34
N PHE A 24 -0.86 -11.61 21.37
CA PHE A 24 -0.15 -12.85 21.65
C PHE A 24 1.31 -12.49 21.95
N GLY A 25 1.71 -12.58 23.22
CA GLY A 25 3.12 -12.53 23.62
C GLY A 25 3.49 -11.40 24.59
N LEU A 26 3.91 -11.84 25.78
CA LEU A 26 4.90 -11.25 26.69
C LEU A 26 4.79 -9.75 26.99
N GLU A 27 3.97 -9.39 27.99
CA GLU A 27 4.31 -8.39 29.02
C GLU A 27 3.12 -8.21 29.98
N THR A 28 3.06 -9.04 31.03
CA THR A 28 2.51 -8.67 32.35
C THR A 28 2.79 -9.82 33.32
N GLN A 29 3.63 -9.57 34.33
CA GLN A 29 3.93 -10.50 35.42
C GLN A 29 2.83 -10.57 36.51
N GLU A 30 1.57 -10.26 36.20
CA GLU A 30 0.50 -10.26 37.20
C GLU A 30 -0.71 -11.12 36.75
N GLU A 31 -0.93 -12.19 37.53
CA GLU A 31 -2.00 -13.20 37.49
C GLU A 31 -2.01 -14.23 36.34
N PRO A 32 -2.41 -15.50 36.61
CA PRO A 32 -2.52 -16.52 35.56
C PRO A 32 -3.65 -16.14 34.60
N ALA A 33 -3.28 -15.76 33.38
CA ALA A 33 -4.24 -15.55 32.30
C ALA A 33 -5.03 -16.85 32.07
N GLU A 34 -6.35 -16.82 32.27
CA GLU A 34 -7.22 -17.94 31.92
C GLU A 34 -6.98 -18.35 30.46
N PRO A 35 -6.90 -19.66 30.14
CA PRO A 35 -6.64 -20.10 28.79
C PRO A 35 -7.72 -19.60 27.83
N LEU A 36 -7.31 -19.21 26.63
CA LEU A 36 -8.23 -18.71 25.62
C LEU A 36 -9.21 -19.84 25.24
N ARG A 37 -10.50 -19.62 25.50
CA ARG A 37 -11.58 -20.58 25.20
C ARG A 37 -12.48 -20.09 24.08
N PHE A 38 -12.74 -20.95 23.11
CA PHE A 38 -13.66 -20.72 22.01
C PHE A 38 -14.85 -21.67 22.15
N TYR A 39 -16.04 -21.10 22.34
CA TYR A 39 -17.27 -21.88 22.35
C TYR A 39 -17.81 -22.02 20.92
N ASP A 40 -17.87 -23.24 20.41
CA ASP A 40 -18.55 -23.56 19.16
C ASP A 40 -19.99 -23.97 19.44
N LYS A 41 -20.93 -23.11 19.07
CA LYS A 41 -22.38 -23.33 19.22
C LYS A 41 -22.90 -24.51 18.41
N LEU A 42 -22.30 -24.82 17.26
CA LEU A 42 -22.77 -25.88 16.36
C LEU A 42 -22.42 -27.27 16.89
N ASN A 43 -21.20 -27.42 17.38
CA ASN A 43 -20.70 -28.67 17.96
C ASN A 43 -20.93 -28.76 19.48
N ASN A 44 -21.39 -27.67 20.11
CA ASN A 44 -21.64 -27.54 21.54
C ASN A 44 -20.43 -27.94 22.39
N CYS A 45 -19.24 -27.43 22.03
CA CYS A 45 -17.98 -27.72 22.71
C CYS A 45 -17.15 -26.46 22.92
N ASP A 46 -16.36 -26.45 24.01
CA ASP A 46 -15.36 -25.44 24.29
C ASP A 46 -13.99 -25.92 23.81
N ILE A 47 -13.41 -25.23 22.85
CA ILE A 47 -12.06 -25.48 22.37
C ILE A 47 -11.12 -24.57 23.14
N SER A 48 -10.12 -25.13 23.81
CA SER A 48 -9.11 -24.35 24.52
C SER A 48 -7.70 -24.72 24.09
N CYS A 49 -6.85 -23.71 23.99
CA CYS A 49 -5.42 -23.88 23.84
C CYS A 49 -4.80 -23.57 25.18
N ASP A 50 -4.35 -24.61 25.89
CA ASP A 50 -3.60 -24.44 27.11
C ASP A 50 -2.12 -24.37 26.76
N VAL A 51 -1.42 -23.35 27.23
CA VAL A 51 0.03 -23.27 27.05
C VAL A 51 0.61 -23.72 28.38
N ASP A 52 1.21 -24.91 28.40
CA ASP A 52 1.81 -25.50 29.59
C ASP A 52 2.93 -24.56 30.09
N ARG A 53 2.61 -23.72 31.08
CA ARG A 53 3.55 -22.88 31.82
C ARG A 53 4.28 -23.71 32.88
N GLU A 54 4.71 -24.92 32.56
CA GLU A 54 5.69 -25.57 33.43
C GLU A 54 6.96 -24.71 33.45
N GLU A 55 7.55 -24.49 34.62
CA GLU A 55 8.72 -23.62 34.86
C GLU A 55 9.99 -23.98 34.03
N ASN A 56 9.91 -24.96 33.12
CA ASN A 56 11.02 -25.54 32.37
C ASN A 56 10.88 -25.56 30.83
N THR A 57 9.82 -25.02 30.24
CA THR A 57 9.68 -25.05 28.77
C THR A 57 10.33 -23.83 28.13
N GLN A 58 11.66 -23.89 27.96
CA GLN A 58 12.40 -22.86 27.24
C GLN A 58 12.02 -22.80 25.75
N PRO A 59 12.02 -21.60 25.15
CA PRO A 59 11.90 -21.44 23.70
C PRO A 59 12.94 -22.29 22.96
N GLY A 60 12.52 -22.95 21.90
CA GLY A 60 13.38 -23.91 21.22
C GLY A 60 12.89 -24.32 19.85
N LEU A 61 13.77 -25.00 19.11
CA LEU A 61 13.42 -25.63 17.84
C LEU A 61 12.86 -27.02 18.08
N ARG A 62 11.62 -27.24 17.62
CA ARG A 62 10.93 -28.52 17.76
C ARG A 62 10.68 -29.14 16.40
N SER A 63 10.98 -30.42 16.29
CA SER A 63 10.63 -31.19 15.10
C SER A 63 9.11 -31.32 14.98
N VAL A 64 8.59 -31.01 13.80
CA VAL A 64 7.17 -31.09 13.50
C VAL A 64 6.96 -31.93 12.24
N ARG A 65 5.99 -32.84 12.29
CA ARG A 65 5.60 -33.70 11.16
C ARG A 65 4.28 -33.22 10.57
N SER A 66 4.30 -32.98 9.27
CA SER A 66 3.11 -32.74 8.45
C SER A 66 3.30 -33.40 7.08
N CYS A 67 4.09 -32.79 6.19
CA CYS A 67 4.42 -33.33 4.86
C CYS A 67 5.93 -33.55 4.61
N GLY A 68 6.81 -33.09 5.51
CA GLY A 68 8.27 -33.26 5.44
C GLY A 68 8.91 -33.24 6.82
N GLU A 69 10.22 -33.49 6.89
CA GLU A 69 11.02 -33.40 8.12
C GLU A 69 11.67 -32.00 8.24
N GLY A 70 11.55 -31.40 9.41
CA GLY A 70 12.10 -30.08 9.71
C GLY A 70 11.73 -29.63 11.11
N LYS A 71 12.38 -28.55 11.57
CA LYS A 71 12.13 -27.97 12.89
C LYS A 71 11.49 -26.60 12.75
N VAL A 72 10.60 -26.25 13.66
CA VAL A 72 9.99 -24.92 13.76
C VAL A 72 10.27 -24.32 15.11
N TYR A 73 10.33 -23.00 15.16
CA TYR A 73 10.42 -22.27 16.42
C TYR A 73 9.13 -22.45 17.23
N SER A 74 9.29 -22.59 18.53
CA SER A 74 8.19 -22.72 19.48
C SER A 74 8.58 -21.97 20.75
N SER A 75 7.79 -20.97 21.12
CA SER A 75 7.99 -20.21 22.36
C SER A 75 7.65 -20.98 23.63
N GLY A 76 7.06 -22.18 23.52
CA GLY A 76 6.66 -23.03 24.65
C GLY A 76 5.82 -24.24 24.21
N THR A 77 5.56 -25.18 25.12
CA THR A 77 4.62 -26.28 24.88
C THR A 77 3.19 -25.81 25.08
N GLY A 78 2.31 -26.16 24.14
CA GLY A 78 0.88 -26.01 24.35
C GLY A 78 0.15 -27.28 23.93
N ARG A 79 -0.98 -27.52 24.59
CA ARG A 79 -1.88 -28.62 24.33
C ARG A 79 -3.28 -28.09 24.04
N PHE A 80 -3.88 -28.61 22.98
CA PHE A 80 -5.28 -28.39 22.70
C PHE A 80 -6.13 -29.34 23.56
N THR A 81 -7.28 -28.88 24.02
CA THR A 81 -8.31 -29.72 24.67
C THR A 81 -9.70 -29.27 24.24
N GLY A 82 -10.68 -30.20 24.28
CA GLY A 82 -12.08 -29.92 23.97
C GLY A 82 -12.44 -29.94 22.48
N PHE A 83 -11.56 -30.46 21.64
CA PHE A 83 -11.76 -30.64 20.19
C PHE A 83 -11.83 -32.12 19.78
N GLU A 84 -11.74 -33.04 20.75
CA GLU A 84 -11.68 -34.48 20.54
C GLU A 84 -12.93 -35.02 19.84
N ASP A 85 -14.10 -34.44 20.11
CA ASP A 85 -15.39 -34.84 19.51
C ASP A 85 -15.88 -33.86 18.43
N HIS A 86 -15.07 -32.86 18.05
CA HIS A 86 -15.46 -31.83 17.08
C HIS A 86 -15.59 -32.40 15.65
N LYS A 87 -16.74 -32.16 15.00
CA LYS A 87 -16.98 -32.54 13.60
C LYS A 87 -16.41 -31.46 12.66
N GLY A 88 -15.50 -31.85 11.77
CA GLY A 88 -14.82 -30.91 10.87
C GLY A 88 -13.40 -30.53 11.30
N LYS A 89 -12.81 -31.25 12.26
CA LYS A 89 -11.41 -31.07 12.65
C LYS A 89 -10.43 -31.63 11.63
N SER A 90 -9.34 -30.89 11.40
CA SER A 90 -8.20 -31.27 10.57
C SER A 90 -6.91 -31.02 11.35
N ILE A 91 -6.07 -32.04 11.50
CA ILE A 91 -4.76 -31.87 12.15
C ILE A 91 -3.79 -31.34 11.10
N LEU A 92 -3.25 -30.16 11.34
CA LEU A 92 -2.30 -29.50 10.42
C LEU A 92 -0.89 -30.06 10.59
N ALA A 93 -0.47 -30.31 11.84
CA ALA A 93 0.82 -30.89 12.15
C ALA A 93 0.89 -31.48 13.57
N LYS A 94 1.87 -32.37 13.80
CA LYS A 94 2.16 -32.99 15.11
C LYS A 94 3.63 -32.85 15.48
N TYR A 95 3.94 -32.77 16.77
CA TYR A 95 5.30 -32.91 17.28
C TYR A 95 5.76 -34.39 17.23
N GLU A 96 7.05 -34.64 17.43
CA GLU A 96 7.61 -36.00 17.47
C GLU A 96 7.03 -36.90 18.55
N ASP A 97 6.62 -36.33 19.69
CA ASP A 97 5.95 -37.03 20.78
C ASP A 97 4.47 -37.39 20.48
N GLY A 98 3.97 -37.00 19.29
CA GLY A 98 2.61 -37.25 18.84
C GLY A 98 1.59 -36.20 19.28
N SER A 99 1.98 -35.23 20.10
CA SER A 99 1.12 -34.10 20.48
C SER A 99 0.84 -33.18 19.28
N ILE A 100 -0.28 -32.46 19.31
CA ILE A 100 -0.74 -31.67 18.16
C ILE A 100 -0.07 -30.31 18.17
N ALA A 101 0.65 -29.99 17.09
CA ALA A 101 1.32 -28.71 16.90
C ALA A 101 0.40 -27.66 16.22
N GLY A 102 -0.52 -28.12 15.36
CA GLY A 102 -1.48 -27.28 14.67
C GLY A 102 -2.79 -28.00 14.39
N LEU A 103 -3.91 -27.29 14.56
CA LEU A 103 -5.27 -27.79 14.44
C LEU A 103 -6.13 -26.79 13.67
N ALA A 104 -6.85 -27.26 12.66
CA ALA A 104 -7.92 -26.50 12.03
C ALA A 104 -9.28 -27.09 12.40
N VAL A 105 -10.26 -26.25 12.67
CA VAL A 105 -11.65 -26.66 12.96
C VAL A 105 -12.64 -25.72 12.30
N ASP A 106 -13.80 -26.24 11.93
CA ASP A 106 -14.93 -25.43 11.50
C ASP A 106 -15.52 -24.68 12.70
N ALA A 107 -15.81 -23.38 12.53
CA ALA A 107 -16.40 -22.55 13.57
C ALA A 107 -17.46 -21.62 12.94
N GLY A 108 -18.75 -21.94 13.17
CA GLY A 108 -19.84 -21.22 12.52
C GLY A 108 -19.85 -21.42 11.00
N ALA A 109 -19.87 -20.32 10.24
CA ALA A 109 -19.78 -20.33 8.77
C ALA A 109 -18.32 -20.21 8.25
N GLY A 110 -17.34 -20.20 9.16
CA GLY A 110 -15.92 -20.05 8.83
C GLY A 110 -15.07 -21.18 9.40
N LYS A 111 -13.75 -21.02 9.28
CA LYS A 111 -12.75 -21.95 9.80
C LYS A 111 -11.76 -21.20 10.68
N ILE A 112 -11.24 -21.87 11.69
CA ILE A 112 -10.15 -21.38 12.51
C ILE A 112 -8.97 -22.35 12.44
N ALA A 113 -7.76 -21.81 12.46
CA ALA A 113 -6.52 -22.56 12.57
C ALA A 113 -5.80 -22.10 13.84
N LEU A 114 -5.46 -23.06 14.69
CA LEU A 114 -4.80 -22.86 15.97
C LEU A 114 -3.44 -23.54 15.94
N TRP A 115 -2.41 -22.87 16.43
CA TRP A 115 -1.03 -23.36 16.44
C TRP A 115 -0.42 -23.18 17.83
N THR A 116 0.30 -24.19 18.30
CA THR A 116 1.17 -24.10 19.49
C THR A 116 2.63 -23.88 19.09
N ALA A 117 2.99 -24.27 17.87
CA ALA A 117 4.27 -23.90 17.27
C ALA A 117 4.18 -22.47 16.71
N SER A 118 5.26 -21.71 16.86
CA SER A 118 5.34 -20.31 16.45
C SER A 118 5.82 -20.21 14.99
N ILE A 119 5.03 -20.77 14.08
CA ILE A 119 5.34 -20.89 12.64
C ILE A 119 5.41 -19.53 11.91
N GLU A 120 4.98 -18.45 12.57
CA GLU A 120 5.07 -17.07 12.12
C GLU A 120 6.50 -16.53 12.07
N TYR A 121 7.43 -17.06 12.88
CA TYR A 121 8.81 -16.59 12.94
C TYR A 121 9.72 -17.38 12.00
N PRO A 122 10.37 -16.72 11.01
CA PRO A 122 11.49 -17.31 10.28
C PRO A 122 12.63 -17.66 11.24
N LEU A 123 13.30 -18.79 11.02
CA LEU A 123 14.46 -19.21 11.82
C LEU A 123 15.65 -18.25 11.70
N THR A 124 15.62 -17.36 10.71
CA THR A 124 16.64 -16.33 10.45
C THR A 124 16.35 -15.00 11.14
N GLU A 125 15.20 -14.83 11.77
CA GLU A 125 14.79 -13.59 12.42
C GLU A 125 14.52 -13.80 13.92
N GLU A 126 14.65 -12.73 14.72
CA GLU A 126 14.29 -12.75 16.14
C GLU A 126 12.78 -13.00 16.31
N PRO A 127 12.35 -13.83 17.29
CA PRO A 127 13.14 -14.45 18.35
C PRO A 127 13.72 -15.84 18.01
N ALA A 128 13.48 -16.37 16.81
CA ALA A 128 13.92 -17.72 16.46
C ALA A 128 15.44 -17.81 16.21
N SER A 129 16.02 -16.75 15.63
CA SER A 129 17.46 -16.65 15.33
C SER A 129 18.36 -16.62 16.57
N SER A 130 17.82 -16.27 17.74
CA SER A 130 18.56 -16.30 19.00
C SER A 130 18.86 -17.73 19.48
N ILE A 131 18.22 -18.75 18.89
CA ILE A 131 18.48 -20.16 19.21
C ILE A 131 19.65 -20.68 18.37
N PRO A 132 20.74 -21.15 19.00
CA PRO A 132 21.89 -21.69 18.28
C PRO A 132 21.47 -22.86 17.39
N THR A 133 21.68 -22.72 16.07
CA THR A 133 21.46 -23.78 15.08
C THR A 133 22.77 -24.21 14.46
N SER A 134 23.09 -25.49 14.57
CA SER A 134 24.29 -26.10 13.96
C SER A 134 24.05 -26.66 12.56
N GLN A 135 22.85 -26.48 12.00
CA GLN A 135 22.40 -27.10 10.74
C GLN A 135 21.88 -26.06 9.76
N ASP A 136 21.94 -26.40 8.47
CA ASP A 136 21.30 -25.67 7.39
C ASP A 136 19.78 -25.56 7.65
N THR A 137 19.30 -24.33 7.86
CA THR A 137 17.90 -24.04 8.20
C THR A 137 16.98 -24.11 6.98
N THR A 138 17.52 -24.28 5.77
CA THR A 138 16.75 -24.26 4.51
C THR A 138 15.59 -25.27 4.49
N ALA A 139 15.83 -26.51 4.93
CA ALA A 139 14.78 -27.54 4.98
C ALA A 139 13.68 -27.20 6.00
N SER A 140 14.07 -26.64 7.15
CA SER A 140 13.16 -26.21 8.20
C SER A 140 12.32 -25.00 7.79
N GLU A 141 12.93 -24.04 7.07
CA GLU A 141 12.24 -22.90 6.48
C GLU A 141 11.25 -23.32 5.39
N LYS A 142 11.62 -24.30 4.57
CA LYS A 142 10.71 -24.89 3.57
C LYS A 142 9.49 -25.51 4.25
N LEU A 143 9.70 -26.34 5.28
CA LEU A 143 8.62 -26.92 6.06
C LEU A 143 7.73 -25.84 6.68
N ARG A 144 8.32 -24.81 7.32
CA ARG A 144 7.56 -23.69 7.92
C ARG A 144 6.64 -23.01 6.91
N LYS A 145 7.14 -22.73 5.71
CA LYS A 145 6.35 -22.13 4.62
C LYS A 145 5.21 -23.05 4.16
N GLU A 146 5.46 -24.36 4.04
CA GLU A 146 4.43 -25.36 3.71
C GLU A 146 3.34 -25.43 4.78
N LEU A 147 3.70 -25.38 6.07
CA LEU A 147 2.74 -25.35 7.18
C LEU A 147 1.88 -24.08 7.15
N LEU A 148 2.48 -22.92 6.89
CA LEU A 148 1.76 -21.67 6.70
C LEU A 148 0.81 -21.74 5.50
N GLN A 149 1.29 -22.21 4.35
CA GLN A 149 0.47 -22.35 3.15
C GLN A 149 -0.70 -23.31 3.38
N THR A 150 -0.46 -24.45 4.00
CA THR A 150 -1.50 -25.43 4.37
C THR A 150 -2.53 -24.81 5.31
N SER A 151 -2.08 -24.04 6.31
CA SER A 151 -2.97 -23.32 7.22
C SER A 151 -3.88 -22.33 6.48
N LEU A 152 -3.31 -21.54 5.58
CA LEU A 152 -4.06 -20.55 4.79
C LEU A 152 -5.07 -21.24 3.85
N LEU A 153 -4.67 -22.33 3.19
CA LEU A 153 -5.56 -23.14 2.36
C LEU A 153 -6.73 -23.70 3.19
N GLN A 154 -6.46 -24.20 4.40
CA GLN A 154 -7.51 -24.69 5.28
C GLN A 154 -8.46 -23.57 5.73
N LEU A 155 -7.99 -22.33 5.87
CA LEU A 155 -8.84 -21.16 6.13
C LEU A 155 -9.65 -20.70 4.90
N GLY A 156 -9.57 -21.40 3.77
CA GLY A 156 -10.29 -21.07 2.54
C GLY A 156 -9.60 -19.99 1.69
N LEU A 157 -8.35 -19.64 2.00
CA LEU A 157 -7.55 -18.74 1.18
C LEU A 157 -6.90 -19.53 0.04
N GLN A 158 -6.67 -18.85 -1.08
CA GLN A 158 -5.94 -19.43 -2.20
C GLN A 158 -4.47 -19.00 -2.12
N SER A 159 -3.56 -19.94 -2.31
CA SER A 159 -2.16 -19.62 -2.57
C SER A 159 -2.05 -19.02 -3.98
N PRO A 160 -1.23 -17.99 -4.20
CA PRO A 160 -0.84 -17.60 -5.55
C PRO A 160 -0.28 -18.81 -6.31
N PRO A 161 -0.55 -18.95 -7.62
CA PRO A 161 0.06 -19.98 -8.44
C PRO A 161 1.59 -19.81 -8.47
N ASP A 162 2.33 -20.92 -8.59
CA ASP A 162 3.81 -20.92 -8.60
C ASP A 162 4.47 -20.05 -9.68
N GLU A 163 3.71 -19.54 -10.66
CA GLU A 163 4.23 -18.56 -11.61
C GLU A 163 4.60 -17.22 -10.95
N ASP A 164 3.89 -16.81 -9.89
CA ASP A 164 4.27 -15.63 -9.09
C ASP A 164 5.56 -15.91 -8.27
N ASN A 165 5.87 -17.17 -7.95
CA ASN A 165 7.12 -17.56 -7.28
C ASN A 165 8.35 -17.48 -8.19
N LYS A 166 8.20 -17.44 -9.52
CA LYS A 166 9.33 -17.39 -10.46
C LYS A 166 10.07 -16.03 -10.46
N LEU A 167 9.46 -14.98 -9.93
CA LEU A 167 10.02 -13.63 -9.83
C LEU A 167 10.11 -13.18 -8.37
N SER A 168 10.56 -14.04 -7.45
CA SER A 168 10.85 -13.63 -6.07
C SER A 168 12.04 -12.68 -6.04
N ILE A 169 11.80 -11.42 -6.41
CA ILE A 169 12.78 -10.35 -6.37
C ILE A 169 12.86 -9.88 -4.92
N LEU A 170 13.94 -10.25 -4.24
CA LEU A 170 14.15 -9.97 -2.81
C LEU A 170 15.10 -8.77 -2.59
N ARG A 171 15.66 -8.20 -3.65
CA ARG A 171 16.57 -7.05 -3.62
C ARG A 171 16.18 -6.02 -4.67
N PRO A 172 16.43 -4.72 -4.43
CA PRO A 172 16.22 -3.69 -5.45
C PRO A 172 17.08 -3.94 -6.69
N LEU A 173 16.55 -3.61 -7.86
CA LEU A 173 17.23 -3.71 -9.14
C LEU A 173 17.62 -2.30 -9.66
N PRO A 174 18.57 -2.22 -10.60
CA PRO A 174 18.86 -0.97 -11.30
C PRO A 174 17.60 -0.32 -11.89
N GLN A 175 17.54 1.00 -11.82
CA GLN A 175 16.47 1.82 -12.40
C GLN A 175 16.92 2.43 -13.72
N PHE A 176 15.98 2.80 -14.57
CA PHE A 176 16.20 3.48 -15.83
C PHE A 176 15.68 4.92 -15.75
N LEU A 177 16.58 5.88 -15.91
CA LEU A 177 16.18 7.28 -16.15
C LEU A 177 15.97 7.45 -17.66
N THR A 178 14.73 7.73 -18.05
CA THR A 178 14.29 7.82 -19.43
C THR A 178 13.36 9.03 -19.60
N SER A 179 13.09 9.40 -20.85
CA SER A 179 12.14 10.44 -21.20
C SER A 179 11.36 10.08 -22.47
N THR A 180 10.30 10.83 -22.75
CA THR A 180 9.58 10.73 -24.03
C THR A 180 10.57 10.85 -25.20
N PRO A 181 10.51 9.95 -26.21
CA PRO A 181 11.42 10.00 -27.36
C PRO A 181 11.30 11.30 -28.19
N SER A 182 10.19 12.02 -28.05
CA SER A 182 9.94 13.29 -28.73
C SER A 182 10.75 14.46 -28.18
N LYS A 183 11.20 14.40 -26.91
CA LYS A 183 11.95 15.47 -26.23
C LYS A 183 13.30 14.94 -25.71
N ARG A 184 14.28 14.90 -26.61
CA ARG A 184 15.58 14.24 -26.39
C ARG A 184 16.46 14.88 -25.30
N THR A 185 16.22 16.15 -24.98
CA THR A 185 17.06 16.91 -24.04
C THR A 185 16.65 16.77 -22.57
N ILE A 186 15.54 16.07 -22.26
CA ILE A 186 15.03 15.97 -20.89
C ILE A 186 16.05 15.27 -19.98
N VAL A 187 16.53 14.10 -20.39
CA VAL A 187 17.46 13.31 -19.56
C VAL A 187 18.77 14.06 -19.33
N SER A 188 19.31 14.75 -20.35
CA SER A 188 20.53 15.55 -20.17
C SER A 188 20.31 16.76 -19.28
N GLN A 189 19.14 17.40 -19.32
CA GLN A 189 18.80 18.47 -18.37
C GLN A 189 18.73 17.95 -16.93
N ILE A 190 18.16 16.77 -16.72
CA ILE A 190 18.08 16.13 -15.40
C ILE A 190 19.49 15.77 -14.89
N THR A 191 20.30 15.09 -15.69
CA THR A 191 21.65 14.70 -15.27
C THR A 191 22.55 15.92 -15.03
N ASN A 192 22.44 16.96 -15.85
CA ASN A 192 23.16 18.21 -15.62
C ASN A 192 22.71 18.92 -14.34
N ALA A 193 21.42 18.90 -14.02
CA ALA A 193 20.91 19.49 -12.77
C ALA A 193 21.42 18.74 -11.52
N ILE A 194 21.52 17.41 -11.59
CA ILE A 194 22.11 16.59 -10.53
C ILE A 194 23.62 16.84 -10.43
N ALA A 195 24.33 17.00 -11.56
CA ALA A 195 25.77 17.21 -11.60
C ALA A 195 26.20 18.66 -11.26
N ALA A 196 25.30 19.65 -11.36
CA ALA A 196 25.61 21.08 -11.21
C ALA A 196 26.44 21.47 -9.97
N PRO A 197 26.28 20.85 -8.78
CA PRO A 197 27.11 21.14 -7.61
C PRO A 197 28.59 20.72 -7.76
N GLN A 198 28.90 19.84 -8.71
CA GLN A 198 30.24 19.29 -8.98
C GLN A 198 30.70 19.76 -10.38
N LEU A 199 31.12 21.02 -10.49
CA LEU A 199 31.55 21.61 -11.76
C LEU A 199 32.70 20.80 -12.38
N GLY A 200 32.46 20.18 -13.54
CA GLY A 200 33.50 19.57 -14.39
C GLY A 200 33.67 18.05 -14.30
N SER A 201 32.89 17.33 -13.48
CA SER A 201 32.89 15.85 -13.44
C SER A 201 31.68 15.25 -14.15
N GLN A 202 31.87 14.13 -14.87
CA GLN A 202 30.76 13.30 -15.34
C GLN A 202 29.95 12.80 -14.14
N LEU A 203 28.62 12.85 -14.22
CA LEU A 203 27.72 12.34 -13.18
C LEU A 203 27.93 10.82 -13.06
N SER A 204 28.72 10.40 -12.08
CA SER A 204 29.01 8.99 -11.80
C SER A 204 28.44 8.54 -10.46
N VAL A 205 28.53 9.40 -9.43
CA VAL A 205 28.11 9.10 -8.07
C VAL A 205 27.38 10.30 -7.44
N LEU A 206 26.26 10.05 -6.79
CA LEU A 206 25.60 10.98 -5.88
C LEU A 206 25.41 10.32 -4.52
N LYS A 207 26.04 10.87 -3.48
CA LYS A 207 25.81 10.47 -2.09
C LYS A 207 24.77 11.38 -1.47
N ASP A 208 23.78 10.79 -0.81
CA ASP A 208 22.73 11.51 -0.10
C ASP A 208 22.57 10.96 1.33
N ALA A 209 21.58 11.47 2.07
CA ALA A 209 21.37 11.12 3.47
C ALA A 209 20.99 9.66 3.68
N ASN A 210 20.21 9.07 2.77
CA ASN A 210 19.69 7.71 2.91
C ASN A 210 20.30 6.71 1.91
N ASP A 211 20.63 7.17 0.70
CA ASP A 211 21.10 6.31 -0.39
C ASP A 211 22.35 6.88 -1.09
N GLU A 212 23.15 5.97 -1.66
CA GLU A 212 24.20 6.29 -2.62
C GLU A 212 23.75 5.85 -4.02
N PHE A 213 23.74 6.77 -4.97
CA PHE A 213 23.30 6.54 -6.34
C PHE A 213 24.51 6.47 -7.28
N LEU A 214 24.62 5.37 -8.03
CA LEU A 214 25.59 5.20 -9.11
C LEU A 214 24.90 5.33 -10.47
N PHE A 215 25.47 6.14 -11.34
CA PHE A 215 24.93 6.41 -12.68
C PHE A 215 25.75 5.67 -13.74
N HIS A 216 25.04 4.99 -14.64
CA HIS A 216 25.62 4.11 -15.67
C HIS A 216 25.08 4.49 -17.04
N ALA A 217 25.87 4.25 -18.09
CA ALA A 217 25.39 4.39 -19.46
C ALA A 217 24.46 3.22 -19.85
N LEU A 218 23.57 3.43 -20.81
CA LEU A 218 22.63 2.39 -21.25
C LEU A 218 23.34 1.13 -21.78
N GLN A 219 24.53 1.27 -22.37
CA GLN A 219 25.33 0.16 -22.89
C GLN A 219 25.77 -0.82 -21.78
N GLU A 220 25.89 -0.34 -20.53
CA GLU A 220 26.24 -1.17 -19.36
C GLU A 220 25.00 -1.88 -18.78
N GLY A 221 23.79 -1.47 -19.20
CA GLY A 221 22.54 -1.89 -18.59
C GLY A 221 22.26 -3.38 -18.63
N MET A 222 22.61 -4.07 -19.73
CA MET A 222 22.41 -5.52 -19.86
C MET A 222 23.21 -6.31 -18.82
N GLY A 223 24.51 -6.03 -18.70
CA GLY A 223 25.38 -6.71 -17.73
C GLY A 223 24.93 -6.45 -16.30
N LEU A 224 24.65 -5.19 -15.96
CA LEU A 224 24.17 -4.79 -14.63
C LEU A 224 22.85 -5.46 -14.27
N MET A 225 21.88 -5.50 -15.19
CA MET A 225 20.58 -6.14 -14.93
C MET A 225 20.70 -7.65 -14.77
N THR A 226 21.54 -8.32 -15.57
CA THR A 226 21.74 -9.77 -15.44
C THR A 226 22.32 -10.13 -14.08
N THR A 227 23.38 -9.44 -13.64
CA THR A 227 23.97 -9.66 -12.30
C THR A 227 22.97 -9.33 -11.19
N ALA A 228 22.30 -8.18 -11.27
CA ALA A 228 21.36 -7.77 -10.24
C ALA A 228 20.16 -8.73 -10.12
N ARG A 229 19.62 -9.24 -11.23
CA ARG A 229 18.54 -10.24 -11.22
C ARG A 229 18.97 -11.58 -10.62
N GLU A 230 20.23 -11.98 -10.80
CA GLU A 230 20.75 -13.18 -10.14
C GLU A 230 20.85 -12.97 -8.63
N ASP A 231 21.44 -11.85 -8.22
CA ASP A 231 21.59 -11.49 -6.81
C ASP A 231 20.23 -11.35 -6.10
N ALA A 232 19.21 -10.86 -6.81
CA ALA A 232 17.88 -10.63 -6.24
C ALA A 232 17.12 -11.92 -5.88
N LYS A 233 17.60 -13.09 -6.32
CA LYS A 233 17.03 -14.39 -5.91
C LYS A 233 17.40 -14.76 -4.47
N SER A 234 18.44 -14.15 -3.93
CA SER A 234 18.92 -14.39 -2.57
C SER A 234 18.40 -13.32 -1.60
N SER A 235 17.91 -13.77 -0.43
CA SER A 235 17.56 -12.85 0.64
C SER A 235 18.81 -12.23 1.24
N SER A 236 18.74 -10.95 1.59
CA SER A 236 19.83 -10.21 2.24
C SER A 236 19.26 -9.11 3.11
N ASP A 237 20.03 -8.69 4.12
CA ASP A 237 19.67 -7.57 4.98
C ASP A 237 19.49 -6.28 4.14
N PRO A 238 18.38 -5.53 4.32
CA PRO A 238 18.13 -4.28 3.59
C PRO A 238 19.25 -3.22 3.68
N SER A 239 20.05 -3.23 4.75
CA SER A 239 21.23 -2.36 4.90
C SER A 239 22.30 -2.61 3.83
N THR A 240 22.31 -3.80 3.23
CA THR A 240 23.25 -4.18 2.16
C THR A 240 22.76 -3.79 0.77
N TRP A 241 21.56 -3.22 0.63
CA TRP A 241 20.99 -2.85 -0.67
C TRP A 241 21.55 -1.53 -1.21
N GLN A 242 22.84 -1.30 -1.03
CA GLN A 242 23.57 -0.13 -1.52
C GLN A 242 24.74 -0.59 -2.40
N PRO A 243 25.13 0.21 -3.40
CA PRO A 243 24.47 1.44 -3.85
C PRO A 243 23.22 1.17 -4.70
N LYS A 244 22.41 2.21 -4.95
CA LYS A 244 21.31 2.20 -5.92
C LYS A 244 21.83 2.54 -7.31
N HIS A 245 21.54 1.71 -8.30
CA HIS A 245 22.02 1.91 -9.67
C HIS A 245 20.96 2.63 -10.53
N ILE A 246 21.37 3.63 -11.30
CA ILE A 246 20.54 4.36 -12.28
C ILE A 246 21.23 4.27 -13.65
N ILE A 247 20.56 3.64 -14.60
CA ILE A 247 20.96 3.54 -16.00
C ILE A 247 20.35 4.72 -16.75
N VAL A 248 21.18 5.56 -17.34
CA VAL A 248 20.78 6.81 -18.00
C VAL A 248 20.54 6.55 -19.49
N CYS A 249 19.30 6.75 -19.94
CA CYS A 249 18.90 6.59 -21.34
C CYS A 249 18.91 7.96 -22.03
N GLN A 250 20.04 8.33 -22.63
CA GLN A 250 20.22 9.66 -23.24
C GLN A 250 19.51 9.80 -24.59
N ASP A 251 19.35 11.04 -25.06
CA ASP A 251 18.90 11.38 -26.41
C ASP A 251 17.55 10.77 -26.85
N GLY A 252 16.67 10.48 -25.88
CA GLY A 252 15.36 9.87 -26.12
C GLY A 252 15.42 8.38 -26.46
N GLU A 253 16.57 7.73 -26.24
CA GLU A 253 16.70 6.28 -26.32
C GLU A 253 15.87 5.60 -25.22
N LEU A 254 15.31 4.44 -25.54
CA LEU A 254 14.55 3.63 -24.61
C LEU A 254 15.28 2.30 -24.37
N PRO A 255 15.27 1.76 -23.14
CA PRO A 255 15.78 0.43 -22.90
C PRO A 255 14.94 -0.61 -23.66
N SER A 256 15.57 -1.73 -24.03
CA SER A 256 14.88 -2.83 -24.71
C SER A 256 13.83 -3.50 -23.81
N ARG A 257 12.88 -4.22 -24.41
CA ARG A 257 11.88 -5.00 -23.67
C ARG A 257 12.49 -6.11 -22.80
N GLU A 258 13.71 -6.55 -23.09
CA GLU A 258 14.46 -7.52 -22.27
C GLU A 258 14.95 -6.90 -20.95
N LEU A 259 15.29 -5.60 -20.98
CA LEU A 259 15.67 -4.83 -19.81
C LEU A 259 14.46 -4.45 -18.96
N THR A 260 13.32 -4.14 -19.59
CA THR A 260 12.08 -3.73 -18.89
C THR A 260 10.90 -4.65 -19.23
N PRO A 261 10.93 -5.94 -18.87
CA PRO A 261 9.91 -6.91 -19.28
C PRO A 261 8.54 -6.64 -18.64
N LEU A 262 8.52 -6.03 -17.46
CA LEU A 262 7.30 -5.80 -16.67
C LEU A 262 6.63 -4.44 -16.91
N PHE A 263 7.20 -3.59 -17.77
CA PHE A 263 6.62 -2.30 -18.12
C PHE A 263 7.06 -1.87 -19.52
N ASP A 264 6.10 -1.65 -20.42
CA ASP A 264 6.36 -1.20 -21.78
C ASP A 264 6.46 0.32 -21.87
N LEU A 265 7.70 0.83 -21.79
CA LEU A 265 7.96 2.27 -21.89
C LEU A 265 7.51 2.86 -23.23
N ALA A 266 7.63 2.11 -24.33
CA ALA A 266 7.20 2.61 -25.64
C ALA A 266 5.67 2.77 -25.69
N LEU A 267 4.93 1.77 -25.20
CA LEU A 267 3.47 1.83 -25.06
C LEU A 267 3.05 2.96 -24.12
N PHE A 268 3.72 3.10 -22.98
CA PHE A 268 3.45 4.19 -22.02
C PHE A 268 3.60 5.56 -22.68
N TYR A 269 4.73 5.84 -23.35
CA TYR A 269 4.95 7.14 -23.98
C TYR A 269 4.03 7.40 -25.17
N SER A 270 3.71 6.38 -25.99
CA SER A 270 2.75 6.55 -27.09
C SER A 270 1.35 6.87 -26.56
N THR A 271 0.89 6.13 -25.54
CA THR A 271 -0.42 6.40 -24.92
C THR A 271 -0.43 7.73 -24.18
N LEU A 272 0.70 8.14 -23.57
CA LEU A 272 0.82 9.44 -22.92
C LEU A 272 0.66 10.56 -23.95
N ALA A 273 1.33 10.48 -25.11
CA ALA A 273 1.20 11.47 -26.17
C ALA A 273 -0.26 11.60 -26.66
N GLU A 274 -0.96 10.49 -26.84
CA GLU A 274 -2.38 10.47 -27.23
C GLU A 274 -3.30 11.06 -26.13
N ALA A 275 -3.08 10.67 -24.87
CA ALA A 275 -3.85 11.19 -23.74
C ALA A 275 -3.63 12.70 -23.56
N ARG A 276 -2.39 13.17 -23.65
CA ARG A 276 -2.05 14.60 -23.61
C ARG A 276 -2.72 15.39 -24.71
N LYS A 277 -2.79 14.85 -25.93
CA LYS A 277 -3.50 15.48 -27.05
C LYS A 277 -5.00 15.63 -26.77
N ARG A 278 -5.63 14.63 -26.14
CA ARG A 278 -7.06 14.70 -25.76
C ARG A 278 -7.35 15.72 -24.65
N GLU A 279 -6.38 15.94 -23.77
CA GLU A 279 -6.43 16.95 -22.71
C GLU A 279 -5.96 18.35 -23.18
N ASP A 280 -5.67 18.54 -24.47
CA ASP A 280 -5.17 19.80 -25.05
C ASP A 280 -3.83 20.29 -24.44
N LEU A 281 -2.93 19.35 -24.10
CA LEU A 281 -1.63 19.61 -23.46
C LEU A 281 -0.48 19.68 -24.49
N LEU A 282 -0.53 20.64 -25.41
CA LEU A 282 0.32 20.67 -26.61
C LEU A 282 1.70 21.32 -26.47
N SER A 283 2.05 21.94 -25.34
CA SER A 283 3.40 22.46 -25.10
C SER A 283 3.60 22.76 -23.61
N THR A 284 4.41 21.94 -22.96
CA THR A 284 4.87 22.17 -21.59
C THR A 284 6.38 22.36 -21.59
N GLU A 285 6.80 23.51 -21.07
CA GLU A 285 8.20 23.85 -20.85
C GLU A 285 8.57 23.62 -19.37
N PRO A 286 9.68 22.93 -19.06
CA PRO A 286 10.54 22.23 -20.02
C PRO A 286 9.93 20.90 -20.49
N TRP A 287 9.03 20.28 -19.69
CA TRP A 287 8.24 19.11 -20.07
C TRP A 287 7.04 18.90 -19.12
N GLY A 288 6.14 17.98 -19.49
CA GLY A 288 4.93 17.63 -18.76
C GLY A 288 5.07 16.38 -17.90
N THR A 289 4.05 16.15 -17.08
CA THR A 289 3.93 14.99 -16.17
C THR A 289 4.01 13.69 -16.97
N GLY A 290 4.91 12.80 -16.55
CA GLY A 290 5.15 11.52 -17.21
C GLY A 290 6.10 11.58 -18.41
N GLU A 291 6.53 12.76 -18.87
CA GLU A 291 7.50 12.86 -19.97
C GLU A 291 8.96 12.59 -19.52
N ALA A 292 9.22 12.64 -18.21
CA ALA A 292 10.46 12.20 -17.58
C ALA A 292 10.14 11.10 -16.56
N VAL A 293 10.78 9.93 -16.69
CA VAL A 293 10.48 8.75 -15.88
C VAL A 293 11.75 8.13 -15.31
N LEU A 294 11.73 7.84 -14.01
CA LEU A 294 12.65 6.94 -13.34
C LEU A 294 11.92 5.62 -13.09
N TYR A 295 12.16 4.62 -13.94
CA TYR A 295 11.49 3.31 -13.88
C TYR A 295 12.37 2.26 -13.23
N GLY A 296 11.86 1.50 -12.26
CA GLY A 296 12.54 0.34 -11.70
C GLY A 296 11.68 -0.91 -11.72
N GLU A 297 12.26 -2.06 -12.08
CA GLU A 297 11.53 -3.34 -11.98
C GLU A 297 11.22 -3.66 -10.51
N ALA A 298 12.21 -3.52 -9.62
CA ALA A 298 12.02 -3.59 -8.18
C ALA A 298 12.82 -2.51 -7.48
N VAL A 299 12.16 -1.73 -6.63
CA VAL A 299 12.80 -0.67 -5.82
C VAL A 299 12.43 -0.85 -4.36
N THR A 300 13.09 -0.12 -3.45
CA THR A 300 12.65 -0.09 -2.06
C THR A 300 11.27 0.57 -1.95
N SER A 301 11.16 1.84 -2.34
CA SER A 301 9.92 2.58 -2.43
C SER A 301 10.13 3.82 -3.29
N THR A 302 9.31 4.01 -4.32
CA THR A 302 9.32 5.19 -5.20
C THR A 302 9.18 6.49 -4.41
N GLN A 303 8.40 6.44 -3.32
CA GLN A 303 8.19 7.58 -2.43
C GLN A 303 9.42 7.84 -1.55
N THR A 304 9.95 6.79 -0.92
CA THR A 304 11.07 6.90 0.04
C THR A 304 12.35 7.35 -0.65
N MET A 305 12.60 6.84 -1.86
CA MET A 305 13.78 7.19 -2.64
C MET A 305 13.81 8.68 -3.05
N LEU A 306 12.65 9.34 -3.12
CA LEU A 306 12.57 10.78 -3.35
C LEU A 306 12.61 11.56 -2.03
N ASP A 307 11.82 11.18 -1.03
CA ASP A 307 11.62 12.03 0.16
C ASP A 307 12.70 11.90 1.25
N LYS A 308 13.48 10.82 1.27
CA LYS A 308 14.61 10.61 2.20
C LYS A 308 15.98 10.97 1.60
N ASN A 309 16.01 11.45 0.37
CA ASN A 309 17.22 11.89 -0.32
C ASN A 309 17.12 13.37 -0.67
N PRO A 310 17.29 14.29 0.32
CA PRO A 310 17.06 15.71 0.13
C PRO A 310 18.00 16.37 -0.89
N VAL A 311 19.22 15.87 -1.06
CA VAL A 311 20.16 16.40 -2.06
C VAL A 311 19.62 16.12 -3.46
N LEU A 312 19.29 14.85 -3.75
CA LEU A 312 18.67 14.41 -4.99
C LEU A 312 17.35 15.15 -5.23
N LEU A 313 16.44 15.16 -4.25
CA LEU A 313 15.13 15.81 -4.33
C LEU A 313 15.24 17.28 -4.75
N SER A 314 16.16 18.01 -4.15
CA SER A 314 16.33 19.45 -4.39
C SER A 314 16.87 19.78 -5.78
N GLN A 315 17.64 18.86 -6.38
CA GLN A 315 18.30 18.98 -7.68
C GLN A 315 17.45 18.48 -8.84
N LEU A 316 16.58 17.50 -8.60
CA LEU A 316 15.70 16.95 -9.63
C LEU A 316 14.79 18.06 -10.20
N PRO A 317 14.83 18.29 -11.52
CA PRO A 317 13.84 19.13 -12.20
C PRO A 317 12.45 18.48 -12.12
N THR A 318 11.41 19.30 -12.18
CA THR A 318 10.01 18.85 -12.10
C THR A 318 9.26 19.19 -13.38
N PRO A 319 8.30 18.36 -13.82
CA PRO A 319 7.81 17.14 -13.14
C PRO A 319 8.66 15.89 -13.42
N LEU A 320 8.75 14.96 -12.46
CA LEU A 320 9.39 13.65 -12.65
C LEU A 320 8.49 12.53 -12.11
N LEU A 321 8.31 11.45 -12.87
CA LEU A 321 7.59 10.25 -12.46
C LEU A 321 8.59 9.16 -12.02
N SER A 322 8.58 8.74 -10.76
CA SER A 322 9.27 7.54 -10.28
C SER A 322 8.29 6.37 -10.25
N LEU A 323 8.45 5.37 -11.12
CA LEU A 323 7.52 4.25 -11.28
C LEU A 323 8.21 2.93 -10.99
N ALA A 324 7.50 1.99 -10.34
CA ALA A 324 8.04 0.67 -10.10
C ALA A 324 7.06 -0.46 -10.38
N SER A 325 7.54 -1.59 -10.88
CA SER A 325 6.72 -2.81 -10.97
C SER A 325 6.58 -3.47 -9.60
N TYR A 326 7.63 -3.44 -8.78
CA TYR A 326 7.62 -3.89 -7.38
C TYR A 326 8.24 -2.88 -6.41
N GLN A 327 7.64 -2.75 -5.24
CA GLN A 327 8.22 -2.06 -4.08
C GLN A 327 8.41 -3.04 -2.93
N LEU A 328 9.67 -3.20 -2.50
CA LEU A 328 10.05 -4.11 -1.41
C LEU A 328 9.70 -3.55 -0.02
N ALA A 329 9.57 -2.23 0.09
CA ALA A 329 9.25 -1.50 1.31
C ALA A 329 8.21 -0.39 1.02
N GLY A 330 7.14 -0.76 0.32
CA GLY A 330 6.05 0.15 -0.06
C GLY A 330 5.40 0.83 1.15
N ARG A 331 5.17 2.14 1.05
CA ARG A 331 4.74 2.97 2.19
C ARG A 331 3.29 3.44 2.03
N GLY A 332 2.50 3.24 3.08
CA GLY A 332 1.19 3.87 3.25
C GLY A 332 1.24 5.10 4.15
N ARG A 333 0.07 5.62 4.54
CA ARG A 333 0.00 6.76 5.47
C ARG A 333 0.30 6.31 6.91
N GLY A 334 1.06 7.10 7.66
CA GLY A 334 1.46 6.75 9.02
C GLY A 334 2.41 5.55 9.03
N SER A 335 2.11 4.54 9.87
CA SER A 335 2.85 3.27 9.94
C SER A 335 2.34 2.18 8.99
N ASN A 336 1.34 2.48 8.15
CA ASN A 336 0.78 1.48 7.24
C ASN A 336 1.77 1.11 6.12
N VAL A 337 1.76 -0.15 5.73
CA VAL A 337 2.54 -0.67 4.60
C VAL A 337 1.65 -0.77 3.36
N TRP A 338 2.19 -0.38 2.20
CA TRP A 338 1.56 -0.66 0.91
C TRP A 338 2.15 -1.94 0.33
N LEU A 339 1.33 -3.00 0.27
CA LEU A 339 1.74 -4.26 -0.35
C LEU A 339 1.76 -4.13 -1.87
N SER A 340 2.82 -4.66 -2.49
CA SER A 340 3.12 -4.53 -3.91
C SER A 340 3.17 -5.88 -4.64
N PRO A 341 2.08 -6.66 -4.68
CA PRO A 341 2.06 -7.87 -5.51
C PRO A 341 1.91 -7.52 -7.00
N SER A 342 2.17 -8.52 -7.85
CA SER A 342 2.00 -8.40 -9.30
C SER A 342 0.64 -7.82 -9.68
N GLY A 343 0.64 -6.92 -10.67
CA GLY A 343 -0.55 -6.23 -11.17
C GLY A 343 -0.88 -4.89 -10.48
N CYS A 344 -0.08 -4.46 -9.51
CA CYS A 344 -0.20 -3.13 -8.91
C CYS A 344 0.47 -2.06 -9.81
N LEU A 345 -0.24 -0.97 -10.09
CA LEU A 345 0.37 0.25 -10.59
C LEU A 345 0.80 1.11 -9.40
N GLN A 346 2.09 1.39 -9.29
CA GLN A 346 2.63 2.15 -8.18
C GLN A 346 3.73 3.09 -8.65
N PHE A 347 3.65 4.32 -8.18
CA PHE A 347 4.58 5.37 -8.58
C PHE A 347 4.51 6.54 -7.60
N SER A 348 5.49 7.42 -7.71
CA SER A 348 5.51 8.73 -7.06
C SER A 348 5.83 9.81 -8.08
N ILE A 349 5.16 10.95 -8.01
CA ILE A 349 5.42 12.11 -8.87
C ILE A 349 6.07 13.20 -8.02
N LEU A 350 7.19 13.72 -8.50
CA LEU A 350 7.79 14.94 -7.95
C LEU A 350 7.23 16.17 -8.68
N GLN A 351 6.57 17.04 -7.92
CA GLN A 351 6.12 18.37 -8.33
C GLN A 351 6.76 19.44 -7.46
N ARG A 352 6.78 20.68 -7.95
CA ARG A 352 7.34 21.82 -7.23
C ARG A 352 6.51 23.07 -7.45
N VAL A 353 6.27 23.81 -6.39
CA VAL A 353 5.65 25.14 -6.43
C VAL A 353 6.53 26.17 -5.74
N SER A 354 6.56 27.39 -6.26
CA SER A 354 7.22 28.51 -5.58
C SER A 354 6.29 29.08 -4.50
N LEU A 355 6.83 29.52 -3.37
CA LEU A 355 6.10 30.28 -2.36
C LEU A 355 6.33 31.79 -2.45
N SER A 356 7.16 32.22 -3.40
CA SER A 356 7.57 33.61 -3.56
C SER A 356 7.62 34.03 -5.03
N GLY A 357 7.56 35.35 -5.25
CA GLY A 357 7.58 35.94 -6.59
C GLY A 357 6.23 35.88 -7.32
N PRO A 358 6.21 36.23 -8.61
CA PRO A 358 4.97 36.35 -9.40
C PRO A 358 4.18 35.04 -9.57
N ALA A 359 4.83 33.89 -9.38
CA ALA A 359 4.24 32.56 -9.47
C ALA A 359 4.07 31.91 -8.08
N ALA A 360 3.96 32.71 -7.01
CA ALA A 360 3.79 32.21 -5.65
C ALA A 360 2.46 31.46 -5.49
N PHE A 361 2.53 30.22 -5.01
CA PHE A 361 1.40 29.38 -4.71
C PHE A 361 1.08 29.43 -3.20
N PRO A 362 -0.18 29.61 -2.78
CA PRO A 362 -0.52 29.70 -1.37
C PRO A 362 -0.26 28.37 -0.61
N PRO A 363 0.58 28.36 0.46
CA PRO A 363 0.90 27.14 1.20
C PRO A 363 -0.33 26.39 1.73
N ALA A 364 -1.36 27.13 2.18
CA ALA A 364 -2.59 26.57 2.72
C ALA A 364 -3.34 25.68 1.70
N LYS A 365 -3.18 25.95 0.40
CA LYS A 365 -3.89 25.20 -0.65
C LYS A 365 -3.19 23.88 -1.01
N ILE A 366 -1.94 23.65 -0.57
CA ILE A 366 -1.18 22.43 -0.88
C ILE A 366 -1.87 21.16 -0.38
N VAL A 367 -2.72 21.24 0.66
CA VAL A 367 -3.53 20.11 1.13
C VAL A 367 -4.41 19.50 0.03
N PHE A 368 -4.87 20.31 -0.94
CA PHE A 368 -5.73 19.85 -2.03
C PHE A 368 -5.02 19.02 -3.09
N VAL A 369 -3.68 18.96 -3.10
CA VAL A 369 -2.94 18.13 -4.06
C VAL A 369 -3.33 16.65 -3.95
N GLN A 370 -3.63 16.17 -2.75
CA GLN A 370 -4.13 14.81 -2.53
C GLN A 370 -5.51 14.57 -3.16
N TYR A 371 -6.40 15.55 -3.05
CA TYR A 371 -7.78 15.51 -3.55
C TYR A 371 -7.76 15.55 -5.08
N LEU A 372 -6.96 16.47 -5.61
CA LEU A 372 -6.68 16.64 -7.01
C LEU A 372 -6.15 15.35 -7.64
N PHE A 373 -5.15 14.73 -7.01
CA PHE A 373 -4.56 13.51 -7.53
C PHE A 373 -5.53 12.32 -7.47
N ALA A 374 -6.26 12.16 -6.35
CA ALA A 374 -7.30 11.14 -6.25
C ALA A 374 -8.37 11.33 -7.34
N LEU A 375 -8.81 12.57 -7.57
CA LEU A 375 -9.76 12.90 -8.63
C LEU A 375 -9.23 12.55 -10.02
N ALA A 376 -7.96 12.88 -10.31
CA ALA A 376 -7.32 12.55 -11.57
C ALA A 376 -7.29 11.03 -11.84
N VAL A 377 -7.01 10.21 -10.81
CA VAL A 377 -7.05 8.74 -10.94
C VAL A 377 -8.48 8.25 -11.23
N VAL A 378 -9.47 8.81 -10.54
CA VAL A 378 -10.88 8.44 -10.73
C VAL A 378 -11.39 8.84 -12.12
N GLU A 379 -11.00 10.00 -12.64
CA GLU A 379 -11.32 10.42 -14.02
C GLU A 379 -10.54 9.60 -15.06
N ALA A 380 -9.29 9.23 -14.79
CA ALA A 380 -8.53 8.34 -15.67
C ALA A 380 -9.20 6.96 -15.81
N CYS A 381 -9.80 6.43 -14.73
CA CYS A 381 -10.55 5.19 -14.80
C CYS A 381 -11.77 5.27 -15.73
N ARG A 382 -12.33 6.46 -15.99
CA ARG A 382 -13.47 6.67 -16.91
C ARG A 382 -13.03 6.80 -18.37
N ASP A 383 -11.74 6.85 -18.63
CA ASP A 383 -11.20 6.94 -19.97
C ASP A 383 -11.38 5.61 -20.74
N GLU A 384 -11.70 5.68 -22.02
CA GLU A 384 -11.88 4.50 -22.90
C GLU A 384 -10.62 3.64 -22.98
N ALA A 385 -9.43 4.23 -22.79
CA ALA A 385 -8.17 3.47 -22.77
C ALA A 385 -7.96 2.68 -21.46
N VAL A 386 -8.84 2.84 -20.46
CA VAL A 386 -8.75 2.22 -19.13
C VAL A 386 -9.96 1.32 -18.86
N LEU A 387 -11.03 1.81 -18.22
CA LEU A 387 -12.28 1.02 -18.00
C LEU A 387 -13.46 1.53 -18.84
N GLY A 388 -13.32 2.69 -19.47
CA GLY A 388 -14.40 3.41 -20.13
C GLY A 388 -15.41 4.03 -19.16
N PRO A 389 -16.32 4.91 -19.64
CA PRO A 389 -17.18 5.71 -18.80
C PRO A 389 -18.12 4.89 -17.91
N ARG A 390 -18.68 3.79 -18.44
CA ARG A 390 -19.69 2.98 -17.74
C ARG A 390 -19.10 2.21 -16.55
N VAL A 391 -17.97 1.55 -16.73
CA VAL A 391 -17.34 0.77 -15.64
C VAL A 391 -16.48 1.68 -14.75
N GLY A 392 -15.80 2.67 -15.32
CA GLY A 392 -15.08 3.68 -14.56
C GLY A 392 -15.96 4.45 -13.58
N GLU A 393 -17.27 4.55 -13.85
CA GLU A 393 -18.26 5.08 -12.91
C GLU A 393 -18.47 4.20 -11.67
N ARG A 394 -17.82 3.05 -11.52
CA ARG A 394 -17.78 2.31 -10.24
C ARG A 394 -16.63 2.75 -9.33
N ILE A 395 -15.66 3.51 -9.85
CA ILE A 395 -14.53 4.00 -9.08
C ILE A 395 -14.87 5.34 -8.42
N ARG A 396 -14.57 5.45 -7.13
CA ARG A 396 -14.92 6.58 -6.26
C ARG A 396 -13.80 6.94 -5.31
N VAL A 397 -13.78 8.21 -4.89
CA VAL A 397 -12.90 8.69 -3.82
C VAL A 397 -13.58 8.43 -2.47
N LYS A 398 -12.87 7.75 -1.56
CA LYS A 398 -13.17 7.79 -0.12
C LYS A 398 -12.23 8.81 0.51
N TRP A 399 -12.82 9.85 1.10
CA TRP A 399 -12.07 10.92 1.73
C TRP A 399 -11.17 10.38 2.86
N PRO A 400 -9.94 10.90 3.02
CA PRO A 400 -9.34 11.98 2.22
C PRO A 400 -8.55 11.50 1.00
N ASN A 401 -8.23 10.20 0.90
CA ASN A 401 -7.12 9.76 0.05
C ASN A 401 -7.21 8.33 -0.51
N ASP A 402 -8.32 7.65 -0.28
CA ASP A 402 -8.47 6.27 -0.69
C ASP A 402 -9.33 6.16 -1.96
N LEU A 403 -9.00 5.19 -2.80
CA LEU A 403 -9.74 4.87 -4.02
C LEU A 403 -10.52 3.58 -3.78
N TYR A 404 -11.82 3.63 -4.03
CA TYR A 404 -12.75 2.52 -3.81
C TYR A 404 -13.49 2.16 -5.09
N ALA A 405 -13.77 0.88 -5.26
CA ALA A 405 -14.59 0.36 -6.32
C ALA A 405 -15.90 -0.19 -5.76
N GLN A 406 -17.02 0.12 -6.40
CA GLN A 406 -18.29 -0.57 -6.18
C GLN A 406 -18.26 -1.93 -6.89
N VAL A 407 -18.13 -3.01 -6.11
CA VAL A 407 -17.91 -4.38 -6.61
C VAL A 407 -19.20 -5.16 -6.85
N SER A 408 -20.33 -4.67 -6.35
CA SER A 408 -21.64 -5.31 -6.47
C SER A 408 -22.75 -4.28 -6.66
N ASP A 409 -23.89 -4.73 -7.17
CA ASP A 409 -25.04 -3.87 -7.44
C ASP A 409 -25.84 -3.53 -6.16
N ASP A 410 -25.64 -4.27 -5.06
CA ASP A 410 -26.17 -3.95 -3.73
C ASP A 410 -25.39 -2.86 -2.98
N GLY A 411 -24.31 -2.33 -3.60
CA GLY A 411 -23.57 -1.18 -3.10
C GLY A 411 -22.32 -1.52 -2.29
N GLU A 412 -21.86 -2.78 -2.29
CA GLU A 412 -20.58 -3.13 -1.65
C GLU A 412 -19.42 -2.35 -2.30
N VAL A 413 -18.63 -1.69 -1.47
CA VAL A 413 -17.44 -0.94 -1.90
C VAL A 413 -16.17 -1.52 -1.28
N ARG A 414 -15.13 -1.69 -2.08
CA ARG A 414 -13.82 -2.19 -1.64
C ARG A 414 -12.69 -1.29 -2.08
N LYS A 415 -11.65 -1.19 -1.26
CA LYS A 415 -10.47 -0.38 -1.56
C LYS A 415 -9.70 -0.99 -2.74
N VAL A 416 -9.38 -0.17 -3.73
CA VAL A 416 -8.55 -0.53 -4.88
C VAL A 416 -7.28 0.30 -4.97
N GLY A 417 -7.14 1.37 -4.18
CA GLY A 417 -5.96 2.22 -4.24
C GLY A 417 -5.87 3.24 -3.12
N GLY A 418 -4.78 3.99 -3.10
CA GLY A 418 -4.57 5.08 -2.16
C GLY A 418 -3.51 6.07 -2.65
N VAL A 419 -3.65 7.30 -2.19
CA VAL A 419 -2.76 8.43 -2.48
C VAL A 419 -2.03 8.85 -1.21
N LEU A 420 -0.73 9.10 -1.33
CA LEU A 420 0.15 9.61 -0.28
C LEU A 420 0.81 10.88 -0.79
N VAL A 421 0.73 11.98 -0.05
CA VAL A 421 1.41 13.23 -0.40
C VAL A 421 2.36 13.59 0.74
N ASN A 422 3.63 13.78 0.42
CA ASN A 422 4.64 14.32 1.32
C ASN A 422 5.17 15.63 0.75
N THR A 423 5.38 16.61 1.62
CA THR A 423 5.89 17.92 1.25
C THR A 423 7.17 18.24 2.01
N SER A 424 8.10 18.91 1.34
CA SER A 424 9.31 19.45 1.93
C SER A 424 9.43 20.94 1.58
N PHE A 425 9.62 21.77 2.59
CA PHE A 425 9.71 23.22 2.45
C PHE A 425 11.18 23.63 2.50
N SER A 426 11.72 24.15 1.40
CA SER A 426 13.12 24.57 1.33
C SER A 426 13.28 25.76 0.39
N GLY A 427 14.15 26.72 0.70
CA GLY A 427 14.56 27.78 -0.24
C GLY A 427 13.41 28.57 -0.92
N GLY A 428 12.29 28.81 -0.23
CA GLY A 428 11.14 29.53 -0.80
C GLY A 428 10.31 28.74 -1.82
N LYS A 429 10.50 27.42 -1.89
CA LYS A 429 9.73 26.48 -2.71
C LYS A 429 9.21 25.33 -1.85
N VAL A 430 8.24 24.58 -2.40
CA VAL A 430 7.74 23.33 -1.82
C VAL A 430 7.96 22.22 -2.82
N ASP A 431 8.72 21.21 -2.41
CA ASP A 431 8.82 19.92 -3.09
C ASP A 431 7.63 19.06 -2.65
N ILE A 432 6.87 18.55 -3.62
CA ILE A 432 5.65 17.77 -3.38
C ILE A 432 5.85 16.41 -4.03
N VAL A 433 5.95 15.36 -3.21
CA VAL A 433 6.07 13.97 -3.66
C VAL A 433 4.72 13.28 -3.50
N ILE A 434 4.08 12.99 -4.64
CA ILE A 434 2.73 12.43 -4.73
C ILE A 434 2.82 10.95 -5.10
N GLY A 435 2.71 10.07 -4.10
CA GLY A 435 2.65 8.62 -4.26
C GLY A 435 1.24 8.12 -4.55
N CYS A 436 1.14 7.14 -5.42
CA CYS A 436 -0.09 6.43 -5.73
C CYS A 436 0.18 4.93 -5.81
N GLY A 437 -0.64 4.16 -5.12
CA GLY A 437 -0.76 2.72 -5.31
C GLY A 437 -2.16 2.40 -5.80
N LEU A 438 -2.29 1.68 -6.92
CA LEU A 438 -3.54 1.32 -7.54
C LEU A 438 -3.52 -0.14 -7.99
N ASN A 439 -4.50 -0.91 -7.54
CA ASN A 439 -4.66 -2.30 -7.91
C ASN A 439 -5.30 -2.39 -9.30
N VAL A 440 -4.51 -2.67 -10.34
CA VAL A 440 -4.98 -2.66 -11.73
C VAL A 440 -5.31 -4.08 -12.19
N LEU A 441 -4.30 -4.96 -12.18
CA LEU A 441 -4.38 -6.33 -12.71
C LEU A 441 -4.31 -7.41 -11.62
N ASN A 442 -4.31 -7.03 -10.34
CA ASN A 442 -4.16 -7.98 -9.24
C ASN A 442 -5.26 -9.05 -9.23
N GLN A 443 -4.87 -10.26 -8.83
CA GLN A 443 -5.80 -11.37 -8.64
C GLN A 443 -6.51 -11.31 -7.28
N PRO A 444 -7.69 -11.94 -7.13
CA PRO A 444 -8.28 -12.19 -5.83
C PRO A 444 -7.28 -12.85 -4.87
N PRO A 445 -7.32 -12.52 -3.55
CA PRO A 445 -8.37 -11.76 -2.86
C PRO A 445 -8.25 -10.23 -2.96
N ILE A 446 -7.20 -9.70 -3.60
CA ILE A 446 -7.00 -8.26 -3.74
C ILE A 446 -7.99 -7.71 -4.76
N THR A 447 -8.84 -6.77 -4.36
CA THR A 447 -9.76 -6.11 -5.30
C THR A 447 -8.98 -5.20 -6.25
N SER A 448 -9.24 -5.33 -7.55
CA SER A 448 -8.56 -4.58 -8.62
C SER A 448 -9.51 -4.12 -9.71
N LEU A 449 -9.06 -3.18 -10.55
CA LEU A 449 -9.81 -2.69 -11.69
C LEU A 449 -10.19 -3.81 -12.67
N ALA A 450 -9.30 -4.79 -12.89
CA ALA A 450 -9.54 -5.91 -13.79
C ALA A 450 -10.74 -6.78 -13.42
N GLN A 451 -11.18 -6.74 -12.16
CA GLN A 451 -12.31 -7.54 -11.67
C GLN A 451 -13.67 -6.87 -11.93
N LEU A 452 -13.69 -5.58 -12.30
CA LEU A 452 -14.93 -4.82 -12.50
C LEU A 452 -15.54 -4.97 -13.89
N HIS A 453 -14.82 -5.57 -14.84
CA HIS A 453 -15.26 -5.71 -16.22
C HIS A 453 -14.98 -7.14 -16.73
N PRO A 454 -15.98 -7.85 -17.26
CA PRO A 454 -15.77 -9.14 -17.94
C PRO A 454 -14.82 -8.96 -19.13
N GLY A 455 -13.65 -9.62 -19.13
CA GLY A 455 -12.63 -9.44 -20.18
C GLY A 455 -11.71 -8.21 -20.00
N ALA A 456 -11.74 -7.50 -18.86
CA ALA A 456 -10.79 -6.40 -18.63
C ALA A 456 -9.33 -6.83 -18.65
N LYS A 457 -9.01 -8.06 -18.23
CA LYS A 457 -7.62 -8.58 -18.28
C LYS A 457 -7.00 -8.47 -19.68
N GLU A 458 -7.79 -8.56 -20.74
CA GLU A 458 -7.30 -8.53 -22.13
C GLU A 458 -7.15 -7.10 -22.69
N LYS A 459 -7.81 -6.12 -22.06
CA LYS A 459 -7.87 -4.73 -22.55
C LYS A 459 -7.12 -3.73 -21.67
N LEU A 460 -7.05 -4.01 -20.37
CA LEU A 460 -6.47 -3.14 -19.37
C LEU A 460 -4.95 -3.32 -19.31
N SER A 461 -4.21 -2.20 -19.28
CA SER A 461 -2.75 -2.19 -19.20
C SER A 461 -2.30 -1.21 -18.11
N ILE A 462 -1.23 -1.56 -17.41
CA ILE A 462 -0.61 -0.72 -16.38
C ILE A 462 -0.05 0.55 -17.02
N GLU A 463 0.60 0.42 -18.18
CA GLU A 463 1.18 1.49 -18.98
C GLU A 463 0.11 2.49 -19.43
N LYS A 464 -0.97 2.01 -20.04
CA LYS A 464 -2.08 2.87 -20.49
C LYS A 464 -2.74 3.59 -19.32
N THR A 465 -2.96 2.87 -18.21
CA THR A 465 -3.55 3.44 -16.99
C THR A 465 -2.65 4.55 -16.43
N ALA A 466 -1.35 4.30 -16.29
CA ALA A 466 -0.39 5.29 -15.81
C ALA A 466 -0.36 6.53 -16.72
N ALA A 467 -0.27 6.33 -18.04
CA ALA A 467 -0.21 7.41 -19.02
C ALA A 467 -1.44 8.32 -18.97
N VAL A 468 -2.64 7.74 -18.91
CA VAL A 468 -3.89 8.50 -18.81
C VAL A 468 -3.97 9.25 -17.47
N ILE A 469 -3.55 8.63 -16.35
CA ILE A 469 -3.48 9.32 -15.06
C ILE A 469 -2.57 10.55 -15.14
N MET A 470 -1.40 10.45 -15.76
CA MET A 470 -0.47 11.58 -15.88
C MET A 470 -1.09 12.75 -16.66
N ALA A 471 -1.74 12.46 -17.80
CA ALA A 471 -2.39 13.50 -18.61
C ALA A 471 -3.57 14.16 -17.87
N LYS A 472 -4.44 13.36 -17.24
CA LYS A 472 -5.56 13.88 -16.44
C LYS A 472 -5.08 14.73 -15.26
N PHE A 473 -4.03 14.26 -14.57
CA PHE A 473 -3.46 15.01 -13.47
C PHE A 473 -2.88 16.34 -13.93
N GLU A 474 -2.10 16.37 -15.02
CA GLU A 474 -1.53 17.61 -15.54
C GLU A 474 -2.60 18.63 -15.94
N SER A 475 -3.66 18.18 -16.62
CA SER A 475 -4.81 19.02 -16.97
C SER A 475 -5.41 19.69 -15.73
N MET A 476 -5.69 18.91 -14.69
CA MET A 476 -6.26 19.43 -13.44
C MET A 476 -5.25 20.26 -12.62
N TRP A 477 -3.96 19.90 -12.65
CA TRP A 477 -2.87 20.62 -12.00
C TRP A 477 -2.70 22.02 -12.59
N ASN A 478 -2.80 22.17 -13.91
CA ASN A 478 -2.74 23.46 -14.58
C ASN A 478 -3.91 24.37 -14.18
N VAL A 479 -5.12 23.81 -14.04
CA VAL A 479 -6.28 24.55 -13.49
C VAL A 479 -6.01 24.97 -12.05
N PHE A 480 -5.53 24.04 -11.22
CA PHE A 480 -5.26 24.28 -9.81
C PHE A 480 -4.20 25.36 -9.57
N LEU A 481 -3.11 25.36 -10.35
CA LEU A 481 -2.07 26.39 -10.29
C LEU A 481 -2.59 27.76 -10.77
N ARG A 482 -3.32 27.79 -11.89
CA ARG A 482 -3.82 29.04 -12.46
C ARG A 482 -4.82 29.74 -11.55
N GLU A 483 -5.74 28.99 -10.96
CA GLU A 483 -6.78 29.54 -10.08
C GLU A 483 -6.32 29.67 -8.62
N CYS A 484 -5.17 29.08 -8.25
CA CYS A 484 -4.69 28.99 -6.87
C CYS A 484 -5.76 28.47 -5.89
N SER A 485 -6.66 27.62 -6.39
CA SER A 485 -7.85 27.15 -5.68
C SER A 485 -8.29 25.79 -6.20
N PHE A 486 -8.88 24.99 -5.30
CA PHE A 486 -9.52 23.72 -5.66
C PHE A 486 -11.00 23.89 -6.09
N GLU A 487 -11.57 25.08 -5.87
CA GLU A 487 -12.98 25.40 -6.14
C GLU A 487 -13.46 25.00 -7.55
N PRO A 488 -12.72 25.23 -8.66
CA PRO A 488 -13.17 24.83 -10.00
C PRO A 488 -13.38 23.32 -10.15
N LEU A 489 -12.76 22.51 -9.29
CA LEU A 489 -12.80 21.06 -9.33
C LEU A 489 -13.70 20.47 -8.24
N LEU A 490 -14.26 21.31 -7.35
CA LEU A 490 -15.03 20.86 -6.19
C LEU A 490 -16.28 20.07 -6.61
N ASP A 491 -17.07 20.60 -7.54
CA ASP A 491 -18.30 19.93 -7.98
C ASP A 491 -18.02 18.57 -8.61
N LEU A 492 -16.95 18.49 -9.42
CA LEU A 492 -16.51 17.23 -10.02
C LEU A 492 -16.05 16.27 -8.92
N TYR A 493 -15.26 16.74 -7.95
CA TYR A 493 -14.81 15.94 -6.82
C TYR A 493 -15.97 15.36 -6.00
N LEU A 494 -16.96 16.18 -5.64
CA LEU A 494 -18.15 15.76 -4.88
C LEU A 494 -19.06 14.83 -5.70
N LYS A 495 -19.06 14.94 -7.03
CA LYS A 495 -19.72 13.95 -7.90
C LYS A 495 -19.00 12.61 -7.89
N ARG A 496 -17.70 12.58 -7.57
CA ARG A 496 -16.82 11.40 -7.67
C ARG A 496 -16.50 10.73 -6.34
N TRP A 497 -16.89 11.31 -5.20
CA TRP A 497 -16.64 10.72 -3.88
C TRP A 497 -17.79 9.80 -3.40
N LEU A 498 -17.60 9.12 -2.26
CA LEU A 498 -18.58 8.22 -1.66
C LEU A 498 -19.54 8.86 -0.64
N HIS A 499 -19.35 10.14 -0.28
CA HIS A 499 -19.88 10.66 0.99
C HIS A 499 -21.08 11.60 0.87
N SER A 500 -21.60 11.83 -0.34
CA SER A 500 -22.75 12.72 -0.54
C SER A 500 -23.96 12.27 0.29
N ASP A 501 -24.51 13.18 1.08
CA ASP A 501 -25.69 12.98 1.94
C ASP A 501 -25.60 11.84 2.96
N GLN A 502 -24.39 11.33 3.21
CA GLN A 502 -24.19 10.27 4.17
C GLN A 502 -24.39 10.80 5.59
N VAL A 503 -25.29 10.17 6.35
CA VAL A 503 -25.49 10.42 7.77
C VAL A 503 -24.53 9.54 8.57
N VAL A 504 -23.70 10.18 9.39
CA VAL A 504 -22.69 9.52 10.22
C VAL A 504 -22.83 9.95 11.67
N THR A 505 -22.43 9.10 12.60
CA THR A 505 -22.38 9.45 14.03
C THR A 505 -20.96 9.83 14.42
N LEU A 506 -20.79 11.04 14.95
CA LEU A 506 -19.55 11.50 15.55
C LEU A 506 -19.47 10.95 16.97
N THR A 507 -18.53 10.03 17.20
CA THR A 507 -18.29 9.49 18.54
C THR A 507 -17.31 10.34 19.36
N THR A 508 -16.73 11.35 18.73
CA THR A 508 -15.78 12.30 19.33
C THR A 508 -16.45 13.34 20.22
N THR A 509 -17.76 13.50 20.11
CA THR A 509 -18.58 14.40 20.94
C THR A 509 -19.30 13.61 22.04
N THR A 510 -19.53 14.26 23.18
CA THR A 510 -20.35 13.73 24.28
C THR A 510 -21.49 14.71 24.56
N PRO A 511 -22.76 14.36 24.28
CA PRO A 511 -23.21 13.09 23.69
C PRO A 511 -22.77 12.93 22.22
N HIS A 512 -22.80 11.70 21.71
CA HIS A 512 -22.54 11.43 20.30
C HIS A 512 -23.58 12.12 19.43
N ILE A 513 -23.12 12.79 18.37
CA ILE A 513 -23.99 13.61 17.50
C ILE A 513 -24.10 12.93 16.14
N LYS A 514 -25.33 12.80 15.62
CA LYS A 514 -25.55 12.45 14.23
C LYS A 514 -25.37 13.69 13.36
N VAL A 515 -24.55 13.56 12.33
CA VAL A 515 -24.28 14.63 11.38
C VAL A 515 -24.45 14.12 9.96
N ARG A 516 -24.79 15.02 9.04
CA ARG A 516 -24.80 14.78 7.60
C ARG A 516 -23.55 15.37 6.98
N ILE A 517 -22.87 14.60 6.15
CA ILE A 517 -21.73 15.09 5.36
C ILE A 517 -22.26 15.95 4.21
N THR A 518 -21.69 17.13 4.06
CA THR A 518 -22.14 18.12 3.05
C THR A 518 -21.05 18.50 2.05
N GLY A 519 -19.77 18.24 2.37
CA GLY A 519 -18.68 18.54 1.46
C GLY A 519 -17.34 18.60 2.17
N ILE A 520 -16.47 19.45 1.63
CA ILE A 520 -15.18 19.79 2.24
C ILE A 520 -15.00 21.30 2.31
N THR A 521 -14.19 21.80 3.25
CA THR A 521 -13.85 23.23 3.30
C THR A 521 -12.88 23.58 2.17
N LEU A 522 -13.06 24.74 1.54
CA LEU A 522 -12.21 25.21 0.43
C LEU A 522 -10.86 25.80 0.87
N ASP A 523 -10.69 26.05 2.16
CA ASP A 523 -9.45 26.61 2.71
C ASP A 523 -8.48 25.55 3.20
N TYR A 524 -9.01 24.50 3.82
CA TYR A 524 -8.21 23.52 4.55
C TYR A 524 -8.52 22.07 4.19
N GLY A 525 -9.50 21.82 3.31
CA GLY A 525 -9.90 20.47 2.90
C GLY A 525 -10.51 19.65 4.03
N LEU A 526 -11.04 20.28 5.08
CA LEU A 526 -11.67 19.55 6.19
C LEU A 526 -13.00 18.97 5.76
N LEU A 527 -13.38 17.78 6.28
CA LEU A 527 -14.69 17.20 5.98
C LEU A 527 -15.78 18.02 6.68
N ARG A 528 -16.67 18.63 5.90
CA ARG A 528 -17.71 19.52 6.41
C ARG A 528 -19.01 18.77 6.66
N THR A 529 -19.54 18.92 7.88
CA THR A 529 -20.77 18.25 8.32
C THR A 529 -21.75 19.23 8.97
N ILE A 530 -23.04 18.86 8.97
CA ILE A 530 -24.11 19.60 9.67
C ILE A 530 -24.83 18.66 10.64
N PRO A 531 -25.16 19.09 11.87
CA PRO A 531 -25.96 18.30 12.80
C PRO A 531 -27.34 17.92 12.23
N GLU A 532 -27.76 16.67 12.43
CA GLU A 532 -29.11 16.23 12.09
C GLU A 532 -30.10 16.79 13.12
N ARG A 533 -30.98 17.71 12.70
CA ARG A 533 -31.99 18.31 13.60
C ARG A 533 -33.04 17.28 14.00
N THR A 534 -33.10 16.94 15.28
CA THR A 534 -34.22 16.20 15.89
C THR A 534 -35.35 17.17 16.29
N GLY A 535 -36.15 17.66 15.31
CA GLY A 535 -37.43 18.32 15.61
C GLY A 535 -37.80 19.54 14.75
N LEU A 536 -39.12 19.71 14.51
CA LEU A 536 -39.77 20.83 13.82
C LEU A 536 -39.77 22.11 14.69
N GLY A 537 -38.61 22.76 14.81
CA GLY A 537 -38.48 24.10 15.41
C GLY A 537 -38.24 25.15 14.32
N ARG A 538 -39.27 25.94 13.99
CA ARG A 538 -39.13 27.13 13.12
C ARG A 538 -38.42 28.25 13.88
N GLY A 539 -37.24 28.61 13.40
CA GLY A 539 -36.53 29.83 13.76
C GLY A 539 -35.14 29.59 14.35
N ALA A 540 -34.08 29.77 13.55
CA ALA A 540 -32.79 30.36 13.92
C ALA A 540 -31.72 30.07 12.85
N SER A 541 -30.89 31.11 12.62
CA SER A 541 -29.52 31.21 12.08
C SER A 541 -28.91 30.02 11.32
N GLU A 542 -28.23 30.34 10.21
CA GLU A 542 -27.38 29.43 9.41
C GLU A 542 -26.67 28.40 10.30
N GLY A 543 -26.92 27.11 10.03
CA GLY A 543 -26.50 26.02 10.90
C GLY A 543 -24.99 25.96 11.07
N GLU A 544 -24.54 25.87 12.32
CA GLU A 544 -23.13 25.76 12.68
C GLU A 544 -22.52 24.49 12.07
N PHE A 545 -21.55 24.66 11.17
CA PHE A 545 -20.82 23.55 10.56
C PHE A 545 -19.88 22.90 11.57
N ILE A 546 -19.74 21.57 11.50
CA ILE A 546 -18.71 20.82 12.20
C ILE A 546 -17.72 20.29 11.15
N ASP A 547 -16.50 20.83 11.19
CA ASP A 547 -15.43 20.48 10.25
C ASP A 547 -14.45 19.47 10.89
N LEU A 548 -14.14 18.37 10.18
CA LEU A 548 -13.35 17.25 10.71
C LEU A 548 -12.00 17.11 9.99
N GLN A 549 -10.94 16.88 10.77
CA GLN A 549 -9.58 16.70 10.26
C GLN A 549 -9.31 15.28 9.74
N PRO A 550 -8.49 15.11 8.68
CA PRO A 550 -8.18 13.82 8.05
C PRO A 550 -7.28 12.89 8.88
N ASP A 551 -6.45 13.44 9.76
CA ASP A 551 -5.46 12.67 10.52
C ASP A 551 -5.90 12.37 11.95
N GLY A 552 -6.85 13.15 12.49
CA GLY A 552 -7.46 12.89 13.80
C GLY A 552 -8.61 11.89 13.77
N ASN A 553 -9.19 11.57 12.61
CA ASN A 553 -10.43 10.81 12.51
C ASN A 553 -10.30 9.55 11.64
N SER A 554 -11.01 8.49 12.01
CA SER A 554 -11.17 7.25 11.25
C SER A 554 -12.63 7.06 10.86
N PHE A 555 -12.85 6.77 9.58
CA PHE A 555 -14.16 6.57 9.00
C PHE A 555 -14.48 5.08 8.83
N ASP A 556 -15.46 4.59 9.57
CA ASP A 556 -16.02 3.24 9.44
C ASP A 556 -17.29 3.30 8.57
N LEU A 557 -17.14 2.88 7.31
CA LEU A 557 -18.24 2.86 6.33
C LEU A 557 -19.32 1.83 6.70
N MET A 558 -18.94 0.70 7.31
CA MET A 558 -19.89 -0.37 7.62
C MET A 558 -20.78 0.01 8.80
N ALA A 559 -20.22 0.75 9.76
CA ALA A 559 -20.95 1.23 10.93
C ALA A 559 -21.54 2.64 10.77
N ASN A 560 -21.21 3.37 9.69
CA ASN A 560 -21.48 4.80 9.52
C ASN A 560 -21.00 5.65 10.73
N LEU A 561 -19.78 5.38 11.19
CA LEU A 561 -19.17 6.02 12.35
C LEU A 561 -17.91 6.80 11.98
N ILE A 562 -17.74 7.97 12.60
CA ILE A 562 -16.46 8.67 12.65
C ILE A 562 -15.96 8.67 14.09
N LYS A 563 -14.79 8.06 14.29
CA LYS A 563 -14.12 7.96 15.59
C LYS A 563 -12.77 8.66 15.56
N LEU A 564 -12.28 9.13 16.70
CA LEU A 564 -10.88 9.56 16.83
C LEU A 564 -9.95 8.38 16.51
N LYS A 565 -8.87 8.66 15.79
CA LYS A 565 -7.76 7.70 15.67
C LYS A 565 -7.04 7.64 17.02
N SER A 566 -7.01 6.44 17.58
CA SER A 566 -6.27 6.10 18.80
C SER A 566 -4.77 6.08 18.56
#